data_AF-A0A3D3X357-F1
#
_entry.id   AF-A0A3D3X357-F1
#
_cell.length_a   1.000
_cell.length_b   1.000
_cell.length_c   1.000
_cell.angle_alpha   90.00
_cell.angle_beta   90.00
_cell.angle_gamma   90.00
#
_symmetry.space_group_name_H-M   'P 1'
#
loop_
_entity.id
_entity.type
_entity.pdbx_description
1 polymer ?
#
loop_
_entity_poly.entity_id
_entity_poly.type
_entity_poly.pdbx_seq_one_letter_code
_entity_poly.pdbx_strand_id
1 'polypeptide(L)' 'MNTSGRHFLQIPGPTNVPDRILRALQQPTIDHRGPDFKVLCREVLEGLKEVFKTRNPVIIFPASGTGAWEAA' A
#
# COMPACT_ATOMS: atom_id res chain seq x y z
N MET A 1 14.35 9.98 -21.66
CA MET A 1 14.96 8.83 -22.37
C MET A 1 13.84 7.88 -22.71
N ASN A 2 13.59 7.61 -23.99
CA ASN A 2 12.62 6.62 -24.41
C ASN A 2 13.38 5.38 -24.89
N THR A 3 13.49 4.37 -24.04
CA THR A 3 14.03 3.06 -24.40
C THR A 3 12.90 2.14 -24.81
N SER A 4 13.12 1.34 -25.86
CA SER A 4 12.14 0.37 -26.34
C SER A 4 11.96 -0.78 -25.33
N GLY A 5 10.72 -1.26 -25.18
CA GLY A 5 10.39 -2.39 -24.30
C GLY A 5 9.95 -1.99 -22.89
N ARG A 6 9.74 -2.97 -22.01
CA ARG A 6 9.39 -2.73 -20.60
C ARG A 6 10.66 -2.44 -19.80
N HIS A 7 10.59 -1.46 -18.90
CA HIS A 7 11.68 -1.20 -17.97
C HIS A 7 11.90 -2.39 -17.03
N PHE A 8 13.12 -2.89 -16.93
CA PHE A 8 13.52 -3.94 -16.00
C PHE A 8 14.10 -3.32 -14.72
N LEU A 9 13.26 -3.14 -13.71
CA LEU A 9 13.67 -2.61 -12.40
C LEU A 9 14.31 -3.71 -11.54
N GLN A 10 15.63 -3.60 -11.27
CA GLN A 10 16.44 -4.62 -10.54
C GLN A 10 17.19 -4.06 -9.32
N ILE A 11 16.59 -3.09 -8.63
CA ILE A 11 17.08 -2.58 -7.33
C ILE A 11 16.30 -3.21 -6.18
N PRO A 12 16.81 -3.25 -4.94
CA PRO A 12 16.12 -3.86 -3.80
C PRO A 12 14.95 -3.02 -3.24
N GLY A 13 14.39 -2.10 -4.03
CA GLY A 13 13.33 -1.20 -3.63
C GLY A 13 13.45 0.18 -4.32
N PRO A 14 12.37 0.73 -4.90
CA PRO A 14 11.06 0.11 -5.14
C PRO A 14 11.11 -1.10 -6.10
N THR A 15 10.01 -1.85 -6.20
CA THR A 15 9.86 -3.02 -7.09
C THR A 15 8.74 -2.81 -8.11
N ASN A 16 8.67 -3.66 -9.14
CA ASN A 16 7.62 -3.60 -10.14
C ASN A 16 6.23 -3.88 -9.51
N VAL A 17 5.27 -3.00 -9.76
CA VAL A 17 3.89 -3.13 -9.28
C VAL A 17 3.06 -3.93 -10.29
N PRO A 18 2.31 -4.98 -9.87
CA PRO A 18 1.43 -5.70 -10.77
C PRO A 18 0.33 -4.80 -11.35
N ASP A 19 0.00 -4.96 -12.64
CA ASP A 19 -0.91 -4.07 -13.36
C ASP A 19 -2.31 -3.97 -12.72
N ARG A 20 -2.80 -5.03 -12.06
CA ARG A 20 -4.08 -5.01 -11.32
C ARG A 20 -4.08 -4.00 -10.17
N ILE A 21 -2.94 -3.79 -9.52
CA ILE A 21 -2.79 -2.85 -8.41
C ILE A 21 -2.69 -1.42 -8.95
N LEU A 22 -1.97 -1.21 -10.05
CA LEU A 22 -1.93 0.09 -10.74
C LEU A 22 -3.34 0.54 -11.16
N ARG A 23 -4.17 -0.37 -11.69
CA ARG A 23 -5.58 -0.08 -12.02
C ARG A 23 -6.43 0.28 -10.80
N ALA A 24 -6.17 -0.32 -9.64
CA ALA A 24 -6.84 0.01 -8.39
C ALA A 24 -6.42 1.39 -7.85
N LEU A 25 -5.14 1.75 -7.96
CA LEU A 25 -4.63 3.06 -7.57
C LEU A 25 -5.10 4.20 -8.48
N GLN A 26 -5.50 3.90 -9.72
CA GLN A 26 -6.04 4.88 -10.67
C GLN A 26 -7.51 5.27 -10.42
N GLN A 27 -8.17 4.68 -9.43
CA GLN A 27 -9.56 5.01 -9.10
C GLN A 27 -9.66 6.42 -8.47
N PRO A 28 -10.81 7.12 -8.62
CA PRO A 28 -11.05 8.40 -7.94
C PRO A 28 -10.89 8.28 -6.43
N THR A 29 -10.44 9.36 -5.79
CA THR A 29 -10.36 9.42 -4.32
C THR A 29 -11.75 9.34 -3.70
N ILE A 30 -11.86 8.56 -2.62
CA ILE A 30 -13.07 8.45 -1.81
C ILE A 30 -12.98 9.37 -0.59
N ASP A 31 -14.14 9.73 -0.02
CA ASP A 31 -14.18 10.48 1.24
C ASP A 31 -13.63 9.63 2.39
N HIS A 32 -12.54 10.09 3.00
CA HIS A 32 -11.90 9.46 4.15
C HIS A 32 -12.78 9.37 5.41
N ARG A 33 -13.85 10.16 5.51
CA ARG A 33 -14.85 10.08 6.61
C ARG A 33 -16.10 9.32 6.20
N GLY A 34 -16.18 8.90 4.93
CA GLY A 34 -17.31 8.20 4.37
C GLY A 34 -17.38 6.72 4.76
N PRO A 35 -18.55 6.09 4.55
CA PRO A 35 -18.76 4.67 4.86
C PRO A 35 -17.84 3.75 4.05
N ASP A 36 -17.55 4.08 2.79
CA ASP A 36 -16.73 3.24 1.92
C ASP A 36 -15.27 3.14 2.41
N PHE A 37 -14.69 4.27 2.85
CA PHE A 37 -13.35 4.28 3.42
C PHE A 37 -13.29 3.48 4.73
N LYS A 38 -14.33 3.57 5.57
CA LYS A 38 -14.40 2.80 6.81
C LYS A 38 -14.37 1.29 6.55
N VAL A 39 -15.10 0.81 5.54
CA VAL A 39 -15.10 -0.60 5.13
C VAL A 39 -13.72 -1.01 4.63
N LEU A 40 -13.18 -0.26 3.65
CA LEU A 40 -11.86 -0.51 3.07
C LEU A 40 -10.75 -0.54 4.13
N CYS A 41 -10.71 0.46 5.02
CA CYS A 41 -9.68 0.57 6.05
C CYS A 41 -9.73 -0.63 7.00
N ARG A 42 -10.93 -1.08 7.40
CA ARG A 42 -11.08 -2.25 8.27
C ARG A 42 -10.60 -3.53 7.59
N GLU A 43 -10.95 -3.75 6.32
CA GLU A 43 -10.52 -4.92 5.56
C GLU A 43 -8.99 -4.97 5.42
N VAL A 44 -8.35 -3.83 5.12
CA VAL A 44 -6.88 -3.75 5.02
C VAL A 44 -6.22 -4.02 6.37
N LEU A 45 -6.73 -3.42 7.46
CA LEU A 45 -6.16 -3.60 8.80
C LEU A 45 -6.25 -5.05 9.29
N GLU A 46 -7.36 -5.75 9.02
CA GLU A 46 -7.49 -7.17 9.36
C GLU A 46 -6.60 -8.05 8.46
N GLY A 47 -6.56 -7.80 7.15
CA GLY A 47 -5.70 -8.55 6.23
C GLY A 47 -4.21 -8.42 6.54
N LEU A 48 -3.76 -7.24 7.00
CA LEU A 48 -2.37 -7.04 7.40
C LEU A 48 -1.95 -7.90 8.61
N LYS A 49 -2.88 -8.25 9.50
CA LYS A 49 -2.58 -9.15 10.63
C LYS A 49 -2.14 -10.54 10.16
N GLU A 50 -2.69 -11.01 9.03
CA GLU A 50 -2.29 -12.29 8.43
C GLU A 50 -0.86 -12.22 7.88
N VAL A 51 -0.52 -11.10 7.22
CA VAL A 51 0.84 -10.85 6.69
C VAL A 51 1.87 -10.80 7.82
N PHE A 52 1.57 -10.08 8.90
CA PHE A 52 2.44 -9.96 10.07
C PHE A 52 2.33 -11.16 11.03
N LYS A 53 1.43 -12.12 10.77
CA LYS A 53 1.15 -13.29 11.62
C LYS A 53 0.90 -12.92 13.08
N THR A 54 0.07 -11.90 13.31
CA THR A 54 -0.22 -11.34 14.64
C THR A 54 -1.71 -11.34 14.95
N ARG A 55 -2.04 -11.31 16.25
CA ARG A 55 -3.40 -11.02 16.74
C ARG A 55 -3.55 -9.59 17.26
N ASN A 56 -2.45 -8.86 17.37
CA ASN A 56 -2.44 -7.49 17.88
C ASN A 56 -2.90 -6.49 16.79
N PRO A 57 -3.30 -5.27 17.19
CA PRO A 57 -3.56 -4.20 16.23
C PRO A 57 -2.36 -3.93 15.32
N VAL A 58 -2.63 -3.64 14.05
CA VAL A 58 -1.65 -3.14 13.07
C VAL A 58 -2.00 -1.69 12.77
N ILE A 59 -1.00 -0.85 12.51
CA ILE A 59 -1.18 0.57 12.21
C ILE A 59 -0.58 0.86 10.82
N ILE A 60 -1.27 1.69 10.04
CA ILE A 60 -0.81 2.14 8.72
C ILE A 60 -0.43 3.62 8.84
N PHE A 61 0.82 3.94 8.50
CA PHE A 61 1.31 5.32 8.46
C PHE A 61 1.35 5.82 7.02
N PRO A 62 0.87 7.05 6.72
CA PRO A 62 1.08 7.70 5.43
C PRO A 62 2.52 8.24 5.32
N ALA A 63 3.50 7.35 5.41
CA ALA A 63 4.93 7.66 5.45
C ALA A 63 5.78 6.57 4.77
N SER A 64 7.07 6.85 4.59
CA SER A 64 8.05 5.83 4.20
C SER A 64 8.47 4.97 5.41
N GLY A 65 9.35 3.99 5.18
CA GLY A 65 9.92 3.18 6.27
C GLY A 65 10.62 4.01 7.35
N THR A 66 11.26 5.13 6.99
CA THR A 66 11.91 6.02 7.97
C THR A 66 10.90 6.68 8.90
N GLY A 67 9.73 7.09 8.40
CA GLY A 67 8.69 7.66 9.25
C GLY A 67 8.07 6.62 10.20
N ALA A 68 8.01 5.35 9.78
CA ALA A 68 7.60 4.27 10.67
C ALA A 68 8.61 4.03 11.81
N TRP A 69 9.91 4.22 11.56
CA TRP A 69 10.93 4.16 12.62
C TRP A 69 10.79 5.29 13.64
N GLU A 70 10.44 6.49 13.21
CA GLU A 70 10.26 7.62 14.12
C GLU A 70 9.06 7.44 15.07
N ALA A 71 8.07 6.64 14.66
CA ALA A 71 6.85 6.39 15.44
C ALA A 71 6.95 5.20 16.41
N ALA A 72 7.98 4.35 16.30
CA ALA A 72 8.14 3.11 17.06
C ALA A 72 8.84 3.34 18.41
#